data_AF-A0A2G1XB43-F1
#
_entry.id   AF-A0A2G1XB43-F1
#
_cell.length_a   1.000
_cell.length_b   1.000
_cell.length_c   1.000
_cell.angle_alpha   90.00
_cell.angle_beta   90.00
_cell.angle_gamma   90.00
#
_symmetry.space_group_name_H-M   'P 1'
#
loop_
_entity.id
_entity.type
_entity.pdbx_description
1 polymer ?
#
loop_
_entity_poly.entity_id
_entity_poly.type
_entity_poly.pdbx_seq_one_letter_code
_entity_poly.pdbx_strand_id
1 'polypeptide(L)'
;MVVPVLEEMRIRSLGVIDDAVVELSPGFTAVTGETGAGKTMVVTSLGLLLGGRADPALVRVGAKAAVVEGRLALDGRSPAAVRAEEAGAELDDGTLLVSRTVSAEGRSRAHVGGRSVPVGLLGELADDLVAVHGQTDQQGLLRPARQRQALDRYAGAAVSAPLAKYADAYRRLRAVTAELAELTTRARERAQEADLLRFGLDEVAATEPLPGEDAELAAEAERLGHAESLASAATAAHAALAGNPEDPEGVDAATLVAGAHRALESVRSHDPALAALADRIGEIGILLSDVAGELAGYASDLDADPRRLAAVEDRRAALTHLTRKYDESGEGITAVLAWAERGAARLAELDGDDDRIGELTAERDALRAELGDLAQALTDARTEAAQRFAEAVTAELAELAMPHARVTFSIRQTEVADAASGIDVGGRAVTYGPHGADDVELLLTPHPGAQPRPIAKGASGGELSRVMLAVEVVFAGSDPVPTYLFDEVDAGVGGKAAVEVGRRLARLAQSAQVVVVTHLPQVAAFADRHLVVEKTHDGAVTRSGVQAMEGEARVRELSRMLAGQEDSELARAHAEELLAAARAGR
;
A
#
# COMPACT_ATOMS: atom_id res chain seq x y z
N MET A 1 24.01 -30.53 15.86
CA MET A 1 23.56 -29.39 15.06
C MET A 1 24.62 -29.16 14.01
N VAL A 2 24.27 -29.33 12.74
CA VAL A 2 25.15 -28.95 11.63
C VAL A 2 25.02 -27.44 11.51
N VAL A 3 26.11 -26.69 11.71
CA VAL A 3 26.12 -25.25 11.42
C VAL A 3 25.98 -25.14 9.89
N PRO A 4 25.03 -24.36 9.37
CA PRO A 4 24.90 -24.24 7.93
C PRO A 4 26.18 -23.64 7.34
N VAL A 5 26.75 -24.27 6.32
CA VAL A 5 28.01 -23.83 5.72
C VAL A 5 28.00 -24.06 4.22
N LEU A 6 28.64 -23.17 3.48
CA LEU A 6 28.97 -23.41 2.08
C LEU A 6 30.21 -24.32 2.05
N GLU A 7 30.03 -25.59 1.70
CA GLU A 7 31.11 -26.59 1.72
C GLU A 7 32.02 -26.43 0.50
N GLU A 8 31.40 -26.29 -0.67
CA GLU A 8 32.09 -26.32 -1.95
C GLU A 8 31.40 -25.38 -2.95
N MET A 9 32.21 -24.72 -3.78
CA MET A 9 31.75 -24.01 -4.97
C MET A 9 32.55 -24.44 -6.20
N ARG A 10 31.87 -24.83 -7.27
CA ARG A 10 32.48 -25.08 -8.58
C ARG A 10 32.17 -23.94 -9.55
N ILE A 11 33.21 -23.41 -10.19
CA ILE A 11 33.13 -22.29 -11.13
C ILE A 11 33.58 -22.78 -12.50
N ARG A 12 32.75 -22.60 -13.52
CA ARG A 12 33.07 -22.96 -14.91
C ARG A 12 32.87 -21.78 -15.85
N SER A 13 33.88 -21.50 -16.66
CA SER A 13 33.86 -20.51 -17.76
C SER A 13 33.47 -19.08 -17.33
N LEU A 14 33.88 -18.66 -16.13
CA LEU A 14 33.61 -17.32 -15.59
C LEU A 14 34.90 -16.48 -15.58
N GLY A 15 34.93 -15.41 -16.37
CA GLY A 15 36.05 -14.50 -16.51
C GLY A 15 37.33 -15.24 -16.89
N VAL A 16 38.32 -15.19 -16.00
CA VAL A 16 39.63 -15.84 -16.17
C VAL A 16 39.64 -17.32 -15.76
N ILE A 17 38.60 -17.80 -15.07
CA ILE A 17 38.48 -19.17 -14.56
C ILE A 17 37.90 -20.08 -15.67
N ASP A 18 38.58 -21.20 -15.94
CA ASP A 18 38.12 -22.21 -16.90
C ASP A 18 37.22 -23.23 -16.22
N ASP A 19 37.79 -23.94 -15.24
CA ASP A 19 37.10 -24.82 -14.30
C ASP A 19 37.89 -24.76 -12.97
N ALA A 20 37.21 -24.50 -11.87
CA ALA A 20 37.81 -24.49 -10.54
C ALA A 20 36.82 -25.04 -9.51
N VAL A 21 37.33 -25.84 -8.57
CA VAL A 21 36.61 -26.28 -7.39
C VAL A 21 37.22 -25.56 -6.19
N VAL A 22 36.35 -24.92 -5.39
CA VAL A 22 36.71 -24.12 -4.23
C VAL A 22 36.11 -24.80 -3.01
N GLU A 23 36.94 -25.57 -2.29
CA GLU A 23 36.57 -26.20 -1.02
C GLU A 23 36.79 -25.22 0.13
N LEU A 24 35.72 -24.88 0.85
CA LEU A 24 35.74 -23.91 1.93
C LEU A 24 35.79 -24.63 3.29
N SER A 25 36.53 -24.04 4.23
CA SER A 25 36.50 -24.47 5.63
C SER A 25 35.18 -24.04 6.28
N PRO A 26 34.59 -24.84 7.18
CA PRO A 26 33.49 -24.38 8.04
C PRO A 26 33.90 -23.28 9.03
N GLY A 27 35.21 -23.08 9.24
CA GLY A 27 35.77 -21.97 10.00
C GLY A 27 36.27 -20.85 9.08
N PHE A 28 37.54 -20.51 9.16
CA PHE A 28 38.13 -19.40 8.42
C PHE A 28 38.82 -19.87 7.13
N THR A 29 38.34 -19.43 5.97
CA THR A 29 39.00 -19.55 4.66
C THR A 29 39.57 -18.21 4.20
N ALA A 30 40.86 -18.16 3.88
CA ALA A 30 41.50 -17.01 3.21
C ALA A 30 41.77 -17.32 1.74
N VAL A 31 41.40 -16.41 0.84
CA VAL A 31 41.66 -16.48 -0.60
C VAL A 31 42.69 -15.42 -0.97
N THR A 32 43.87 -15.86 -1.41
CA THR A 32 44.99 -15.00 -1.84
C THR A 32 45.34 -15.26 -3.31
N GLY A 33 46.34 -14.57 -3.83
CA GLY A 33 46.80 -14.73 -5.21
C GLY A 33 47.35 -13.44 -5.79
N GLU A 34 48.13 -13.61 -6.86
CA GLU A 34 48.89 -12.54 -7.51
C GLU A 34 48.01 -11.56 -8.29
N THR A 35 46.87 -12.02 -8.82
CA THR A 35 46.06 -11.18 -9.71
C THR A 35 44.70 -10.83 -9.11
N GLY A 36 44.32 -9.55 -9.22
CA GLY A 36 43.01 -9.08 -8.78
C GLY A 36 41.87 -9.81 -9.47
N ALA A 37 41.99 -10.03 -10.79
CA ALA A 37 40.94 -10.66 -11.60
C ALA A 37 40.51 -12.04 -11.09
N GLY A 38 41.44 -12.90 -10.67
CA GLY A 38 41.11 -14.24 -10.18
C GLY A 38 40.34 -14.23 -8.86
N LYS A 39 40.78 -13.40 -7.90
CA LYS A 39 40.12 -13.22 -6.61
C LYS A 39 38.72 -12.62 -6.77
N THR A 40 38.59 -11.59 -7.61
CA THR A 40 37.30 -10.98 -7.96
C THR A 40 36.35 -12.01 -8.55
N MET A 41 36.81 -12.97 -9.36
CA MET A 41 35.93 -14.01 -9.91
C MET A 41 35.42 -14.98 -8.85
N VAL A 42 36.20 -15.28 -7.80
CA VAL A 42 35.72 -16.10 -6.66
C VAL A 42 34.60 -15.37 -5.91
N VAL A 43 34.79 -14.08 -5.57
CA VAL A 43 33.77 -13.25 -4.91
C VAL A 43 32.53 -13.10 -5.79
N THR A 44 32.74 -12.84 -7.08
CA THR A 44 31.65 -12.76 -8.07
C THR A 44 30.85 -14.05 -8.13
N SER A 45 31.52 -15.21 -8.08
CA SER A 45 30.88 -16.51 -8.12
C SER A 45 30.01 -16.74 -6.90
N LEU A 46 30.50 -16.38 -5.71
CA LEU A 46 29.70 -16.38 -4.48
C LEU A 46 28.48 -15.45 -4.62
N GLY A 47 28.69 -14.22 -5.09
CA GLY A 47 27.59 -13.28 -5.35
C GLY A 47 26.54 -13.83 -6.32
N LEU A 48 26.92 -14.57 -7.36
CA LEU A 48 26.01 -15.19 -8.31
C LEU A 48 25.18 -16.33 -7.68
N LEU A 49 25.78 -17.15 -6.81
CA LEU A 49 25.06 -18.18 -6.05
C LEU A 49 24.03 -17.57 -5.10
N LEU A 50 24.33 -16.38 -4.57
CA LEU A 50 23.49 -15.64 -3.63
C LEU A 50 22.47 -14.71 -4.31
N GLY A 51 22.16 -14.96 -5.59
CA GLY A 51 21.12 -14.20 -6.31
C GLY A 51 21.57 -12.85 -6.87
N GLY A 52 22.86 -12.51 -6.77
CA GLY A 52 23.45 -11.31 -7.32
C GLY A 52 23.25 -11.13 -8.83
N ARG A 53 23.48 -9.91 -9.31
CA ARG A 53 23.26 -9.53 -10.70
C ARG A 53 24.22 -10.29 -11.62
N ALA A 54 23.65 -10.94 -12.64
CA ALA A 54 24.44 -11.58 -13.69
C ALA A 54 24.91 -10.56 -14.73
N ASP A 55 26.20 -10.60 -15.06
CA ASP A 55 26.79 -9.84 -16.15
C ASP A 55 27.30 -10.80 -17.25
N PRO A 56 26.72 -10.78 -18.46
CA PRO A 56 27.13 -11.65 -19.56
C PRO A 56 28.56 -11.37 -20.03
N ALA A 57 29.11 -10.17 -19.78
CA ALA A 57 30.49 -9.83 -20.10
C ALA A 57 31.50 -10.64 -19.28
N LEU A 58 31.05 -11.24 -18.16
CA LEU A 58 31.86 -12.13 -17.33
C LEU A 58 31.87 -13.56 -17.85
N VAL A 59 31.11 -13.90 -18.90
CA VAL A 59 31.23 -15.21 -19.55
C VAL A 59 32.54 -15.25 -20.33
N ARG A 60 33.35 -16.29 -20.09
CA ARG A 60 34.65 -16.46 -20.73
C ARG A 60 34.52 -16.40 -22.25
N VAL A 61 35.43 -15.68 -22.91
CA VAL A 61 35.44 -15.55 -24.37
C VAL A 61 35.53 -16.94 -25.01
N GLY A 62 34.61 -17.23 -25.93
CA GLY A 62 34.50 -18.53 -26.60
C GLY A 62 33.61 -19.55 -25.90
N ALA A 63 33.18 -19.30 -24.66
CA ALA A 63 32.20 -20.14 -23.95
C ALA A 63 30.77 -19.70 -24.27
N LYS A 64 29.84 -20.66 -24.30
CA LYS A 64 28.40 -20.37 -24.49
C LYS A 64 27.74 -19.84 -23.21
N ALA A 65 28.23 -20.27 -22.05
CA ALA A 65 27.71 -19.90 -20.75
C ALA A 65 28.78 -20.08 -19.66
N ALA A 66 28.64 -19.32 -18.57
CA ALA A 66 29.31 -19.57 -17.31
C ALA A 66 28.36 -20.30 -16.35
N VAL A 67 28.90 -21.18 -15.52
CA VAL A 67 28.14 -21.94 -14.51
C VAL A 67 28.84 -21.83 -13.17
N VAL A 68 28.08 -21.49 -12.13
CA VAL A 68 28.53 -21.57 -10.75
C VAL A 68 27.60 -22.53 -10.01
N GLU A 69 28.16 -23.51 -9.33
CA GLU A 69 27.46 -24.52 -8.53
C GLU A 69 27.97 -24.45 -7.09
N GLY A 70 27.09 -24.55 -6.11
CA GLY A 70 27.41 -24.50 -4.70
C GLY A 70 26.73 -25.62 -3.92
N ARG A 71 27.44 -26.18 -2.94
CA ARG A 71 26.92 -27.17 -1.98
C ARG A 71 26.79 -26.51 -0.61
N LEU A 72 25.57 -26.35 -0.13
CA LEU A 72 25.29 -25.77 1.19
C LEU A 72 24.79 -26.85 2.13
N ALA A 73 25.53 -27.14 3.20
CA ALA A 73 25.01 -27.93 4.30
C ALA A 73 24.03 -27.05 5.10
N LEU A 74 22.83 -27.54 5.38
CA LEU A 74 21.78 -26.82 6.12
C LEU A 74 21.26 -27.68 7.28
N ASP A 75 20.82 -27.04 8.36
CA ASP A 75 19.88 -27.69 9.28
C ASP A 75 18.51 -27.75 8.56
N GLY A 76 17.89 -28.92 8.49
CA GLY A 76 16.58 -29.10 7.85
C GLY A 76 15.45 -28.27 8.48
N ARG A 77 15.67 -27.70 9.67
CA ARG A 77 14.73 -26.77 10.31
C ARG A 77 15.09 -25.29 10.13
N SER A 78 16.16 -24.99 9.40
CA SER A 78 16.56 -23.59 9.13
C SER A 78 15.51 -22.90 8.24
N PRO A 79 15.30 -21.57 8.38
CA PRO A 79 14.40 -20.82 7.52
C PRO A 79 14.69 -21.03 6.02
N ALA A 80 15.97 -21.05 5.64
CA ALA A 80 16.39 -21.31 4.27
C ALA A 80 16.01 -22.72 3.78
N ALA A 81 16.12 -23.76 4.62
CA ALA A 81 15.70 -25.11 4.26
C ALA A 81 14.18 -25.17 4.03
N VAL A 82 13.38 -24.60 4.95
CA VAL A 82 11.92 -24.53 4.83
C VAL A 82 11.52 -23.78 3.56
N ARG A 83 12.13 -22.61 3.31
CA ARG A 83 11.83 -21.79 2.13
C ARG A 83 12.20 -22.49 0.82
N ALA A 84 13.30 -23.25 0.81
CA ALA A 84 13.71 -24.06 -0.34
C ALA A 84 12.70 -25.20 -0.61
N GLU A 85 12.25 -25.91 0.43
CA GLU A 85 11.22 -26.95 0.33
C GLU A 85 9.87 -26.40 -0.15
N GLU A 86 9.44 -25.24 0.35
CA GLU A 86 8.23 -24.53 -0.12
C GLU A 86 8.32 -24.17 -1.62
N ALA A 87 9.53 -23.92 -2.13
CA ALA A 87 9.79 -23.71 -3.55
C ALA A 87 9.91 -25.02 -4.36
N GLY A 88 9.76 -26.18 -3.71
CA GLY A 88 9.82 -27.51 -4.32
C GLY A 88 11.23 -28.08 -4.47
N ALA A 89 12.24 -27.47 -3.85
CA ALA A 89 13.61 -27.98 -3.85
C ALA A 89 13.74 -29.19 -2.92
N GLU A 90 14.59 -30.14 -3.31
CA GLU A 90 14.91 -31.31 -2.50
C GLU A 90 16.30 -31.14 -1.88
N LEU A 91 16.42 -31.40 -0.57
CA LEU A 91 17.70 -31.48 0.13
C LEU A 91 18.18 -32.94 0.11
N ASP A 92 19.46 -33.13 -0.20
CA ASP A 92 20.12 -34.45 -0.20
C ASP A 92 20.94 -34.61 1.07
N ASP A 93 20.48 -35.44 2.02
CA ASP A 93 21.09 -35.63 3.35
C ASP A 93 21.43 -34.31 4.10
N GLY A 94 20.58 -33.30 3.95
CA GLY A 94 20.78 -31.96 4.55
C GLY A 94 21.67 -31.03 3.72
N THR A 95 22.11 -31.43 2.54
CA THR A 95 22.79 -30.57 1.57
C THR A 95 21.82 -30.01 0.54
N LEU A 96 21.83 -28.68 0.38
CA LEU A 96 21.15 -27.97 -0.68
C LEU A 96 22.12 -27.67 -1.83
N LEU A 97 21.80 -28.15 -3.02
CA LEU A 97 22.53 -27.84 -4.25
C LEU A 97 21.95 -26.58 -4.89
N VAL A 98 22.79 -25.56 -5.07
CA VAL A 98 22.41 -24.31 -5.73
C VAL A 98 23.25 -24.13 -6.98
N SER A 99 22.65 -23.73 -8.09
CA SER A 99 23.40 -23.40 -9.30
C SER A 99 22.87 -22.17 -10.02
N ARG A 100 23.80 -21.42 -10.60
CA ARG A 100 23.54 -20.25 -11.44
C ARG A 100 24.23 -20.43 -12.78
N THR A 101 23.46 -20.35 -13.86
CA THR A 101 23.97 -20.35 -15.22
C THR A 101 23.76 -18.99 -15.86
N VAL A 102 24.80 -18.41 -16.46
CA VAL A 102 24.76 -17.13 -17.18
C VAL A 102 25.17 -17.38 -18.62
N SER A 103 24.26 -17.19 -19.56
CA SER A 103 24.54 -17.29 -21.00
C SER A 103 25.28 -16.05 -21.51
N ALA A 104 26.18 -16.22 -22.47
CA ALA A 104 26.80 -15.12 -23.20
C ALA A 104 25.76 -14.23 -23.92
N GLU A 105 24.57 -14.76 -24.21
CA GLU A 105 23.44 -14.04 -24.82
C GLU A 105 22.61 -13.22 -23.81
N GLY A 106 22.96 -13.24 -22.52
CA GLY A 106 22.28 -12.45 -21.49
C GLY A 106 21.23 -13.16 -20.66
N ARG A 107 20.82 -14.36 -21.05
CA ARG A 107 19.86 -15.16 -20.26
C ARG A 107 20.54 -15.75 -19.03
N SER A 108 19.91 -15.61 -17.87
CA SER A 108 20.38 -16.20 -16.61
C SER A 108 19.33 -17.16 -16.04
N ARG A 109 19.78 -18.32 -15.53
CA ARG A 109 18.92 -19.36 -14.95
C ARG A 109 19.45 -19.74 -13.58
N ALA A 110 18.55 -19.93 -12.63
CA ALA A 110 18.84 -20.39 -11.27
C ALA A 110 18.22 -21.77 -11.05
N HIS A 111 18.92 -22.62 -10.30
CA HIS A 111 18.39 -23.88 -9.81
C HIS A 111 18.71 -24.05 -8.32
N VAL A 112 17.77 -24.65 -7.59
CA VAL A 112 17.88 -24.97 -6.17
C VAL A 112 17.32 -26.37 -5.96
N GLY A 113 18.08 -27.27 -5.32
CA GLY A 113 17.71 -28.67 -5.09
C GLY A 113 17.27 -29.39 -6.37
N GLY A 114 17.95 -29.13 -7.50
CA GLY A 114 17.64 -29.72 -8.80
C GLY A 114 16.44 -29.12 -9.56
N ARG A 115 15.71 -28.15 -8.98
CA ARG A 115 14.57 -27.48 -9.63
C ARG A 115 14.96 -26.12 -10.19
N SER A 116 14.37 -25.73 -11.33
CA SER A 116 14.52 -24.36 -11.85
C SER A 116 13.63 -23.40 -11.09
N VAL A 117 14.20 -22.27 -10.65
CA VAL A 117 13.52 -21.29 -9.78
C VAL A 117 13.75 -19.85 -10.28
N PRO A 118 12.89 -18.89 -9.89
CA PRO A 118 13.18 -17.48 -10.07
C PRO A 118 14.46 -17.08 -9.34
N VAL A 119 15.24 -16.17 -9.93
CA VAL A 119 16.47 -15.64 -9.33
C VAL A 119 16.24 -14.99 -7.96
N GLY A 120 15.07 -14.37 -7.76
CA GLY A 120 14.71 -13.75 -6.48
C GLY A 120 14.76 -14.73 -5.30
N LEU A 121 14.44 -16.01 -5.53
CA LEU A 121 14.53 -17.03 -4.49
C LEU A 121 15.97 -17.22 -3.99
N LEU A 122 16.98 -17.12 -4.86
CA LEU A 122 18.38 -17.19 -4.42
C LEU A 122 18.74 -16.03 -3.48
N GLY A 123 18.17 -14.85 -3.71
CA GLY A 123 18.34 -13.71 -2.81
C GLY A 123 17.64 -13.93 -1.47
N GLU A 124 16.41 -14.43 -1.48
CA GLU A 124 15.67 -14.79 -0.26
C GLU A 124 16.42 -15.82 0.60
N LEU A 125 16.97 -16.87 -0.03
CA LEU A 125 17.78 -17.87 0.68
C LEU A 125 19.10 -17.31 1.17
N ALA A 126 19.72 -16.39 0.41
CA ALA A 126 20.99 -15.77 0.79
C ALA A 126 20.86 -14.88 2.04
N ASP A 127 19.74 -14.16 2.19
CA ASP A 127 19.50 -13.28 3.34
C ASP A 127 19.61 -14.02 4.70
N ASP A 128 19.27 -15.31 4.73
CA ASP A 128 19.35 -16.15 5.93
C ASP A 128 20.69 -16.91 6.07
N LEU A 129 21.47 -17.03 5.00
CA LEU A 129 22.63 -17.93 4.93
C LEU A 129 23.98 -17.22 4.87
N VAL A 130 24.07 -16.09 4.17
CA VAL A 130 25.34 -15.42 3.91
C VAL A 130 25.23 -13.92 4.05
N ALA A 131 26.09 -13.33 4.89
CA ALA A 131 26.29 -11.90 4.95
C ALA A 131 27.56 -11.53 4.17
N VAL A 132 27.38 -10.76 3.09
CA VAL A 132 28.47 -10.30 2.22
C VAL A 132 28.90 -8.89 2.62
N HIS A 133 30.08 -8.80 3.19
CA HIS A 133 30.73 -7.59 3.65
C HIS A 133 31.83 -7.19 2.68
N GLY A 134 31.54 -6.21 1.82
CA GLY A 134 32.49 -5.73 0.83
C GLY A 134 32.21 -4.27 0.47
N GLN A 135 32.90 -3.75 -0.55
CA GLN A 135 32.85 -2.34 -0.91
C GLN A 135 31.42 -1.79 -1.14
N THR A 136 30.49 -2.64 -1.62
CA THR A 136 29.08 -2.27 -1.85
C THR A 136 28.28 -2.19 -0.54
N ASP A 137 28.53 -3.08 0.42
CA ASP A 137 27.78 -3.12 1.69
C ASP A 137 28.32 -2.08 2.70
N GLN A 138 29.63 -1.85 2.69
CA GLN A 138 30.26 -0.72 3.38
C GLN A 138 29.65 0.61 2.94
N GLN A 139 29.36 0.78 1.63
CA GLN A 139 28.62 1.94 1.12
C GLN A 139 27.14 1.95 1.53
N GLY A 140 26.54 0.78 1.74
CA GLY A 140 25.18 0.61 2.26
C GLY A 140 25.05 1.14 3.67
N LEU A 141 25.97 0.78 4.58
CA LEU A 141 26.04 1.27 5.95
C LEU A 141 26.30 2.79 6.03
N LEU A 142 26.71 3.46 4.96
CA LEU A 142 26.76 4.93 4.92
C LEU A 142 25.38 5.60 4.83
N ARG A 143 24.32 4.83 4.52
CA ARG A 143 22.95 5.35 4.37
C ARG A 143 22.19 5.28 5.71
N PRO A 144 21.57 6.38 6.19
CA PRO A 144 20.84 6.40 7.47
C PRO A 144 19.76 5.30 7.59
N ALA A 145 19.03 5.02 6.51
CA ALA A 145 18.00 3.97 6.51
C ALA A 145 18.57 2.57 6.80
N ARG A 146 19.77 2.25 6.28
CA ARG A 146 20.46 0.98 6.54
C ARG A 146 21.03 0.94 7.95
N GLN A 147 21.54 2.07 8.45
CA GLN A 147 22.01 2.19 9.83
C GLN A 147 20.89 1.94 10.83
N ARG A 148 19.70 2.51 10.60
CA ARG A 148 18.50 2.23 11.41
C ARG A 148 18.15 0.74 11.39
N GLN A 149 18.07 0.13 10.20
CA GLN A 149 17.76 -1.31 10.08
C GLN A 149 18.79 -2.17 10.83
N ALA A 150 20.07 -1.83 10.73
CA ALA A 150 21.12 -2.59 11.41
C ALA A 150 21.02 -2.44 12.93
N LEU A 151 20.74 -1.24 13.44
CA LEU A 151 20.47 -1.00 14.86
C LEU A 151 19.20 -1.73 15.34
N ASP A 152 18.12 -1.69 14.56
CA ASP A 152 16.85 -2.36 14.88
C ASP A 152 17.07 -3.89 14.98
N ARG A 153 17.88 -4.47 14.08
CA ARG A 153 18.30 -5.88 14.16
C ARG A 153 19.12 -6.17 15.40
N TYR A 154 20.13 -5.35 15.70
CA TYR A 154 20.95 -5.49 16.91
C TYR A 154 20.12 -5.41 18.20
N ALA A 155 19.06 -4.59 18.21
CA ALA A 155 18.14 -4.47 19.34
C ALA A 155 17.22 -5.69 19.51
N GLY A 156 17.03 -6.50 18.45
CA GLY A 156 16.24 -7.72 18.46
C GLY A 156 14.77 -7.47 18.85
N ALA A 157 14.24 -8.33 19.71
CA ALA A 157 12.83 -8.32 20.15
C ALA A 157 12.39 -6.99 20.79
N ALA A 158 13.32 -6.24 21.39
CA ALA A 158 13.02 -4.95 22.01
C ALA A 158 12.53 -3.91 20.99
N VAL A 159 12.99 -3.98 19.73
CA VAL A 159 12.54 -3.11 18.64
C VAL A 159 11.57 -3.84 17.70
N SER A 160 11.81 -5.11 17.37
CA SER A 160 10.99 -5.79 16.35
C SER A 160 9.52 -5.97 16.77
N ALA A 161 9.25 -6.22 18.06
CA ALA A 161 7.89 -6.37 18.56
C ALA A 161 7.06 -5.06 18.52
N PRO A 162 7.54 -3.91 19.05
CA PRO A 162 6.82 -2.64 18.89
C PRO A 162 6.80 -2.17 17.43
N LEU A 163 7.83 -2.46 16.62
CA LEU A 163 7.88 -2.08 15.21
C LEU A 163 6.80 -2.78 14.38
N ALA A 164 6.53 -4.06 14.66
CA ALA A 164 5.45 -4.80 13.99
C ALA A 164 4.08 -4.16 14.27
N LYS A 165 3.79 -3.88 15.55
CA LYS A 165 2.55 -3.18 15.96
C LYS A 165 2.45 -1.80 15.32
N TYR A 166 3.56 -1.05 15.32
CA TYR A 166 3.64 0.27 14.70
C TYR A 166 3.32 0.21 13.21
N ALA A 167 3.89 -0.77 12.49
CA ALA A 167 3.65 -0.94 11.06
C ALA A 167 2.18 -1.28 10.75
N ASP A 168 1.52 -2.07 11.59
CA ASP A 168 0.09 -2.40 11.46
C ASP A 168 -0.79 -1.16 11.70
N ALA A 169 -0.56 -0.44 12.79
CA ALA A 169 -1.26 0.82 13.09
C ALA A 169 -1.04 1.87 11.99
N TYR A 170 0.18 1.99 11.47
CA TYR A 170 0.52 2.90 10.38
C TYR A 170 -0.22 2.56 9.08
N ARG A 171 -0.29 1.27 8.72
CA ARG A 171 -1.06 0.81 7.55
C ARG A 171 -2.55 1.13 7.71
N ARG A 172 -3.11 0.89 8.90
CA ARG A 172 -4.51 1.20 9.19
C ARG A 172 -4.78 2.71 9.13
N LEU A 173 -3.92 3.52 9.74
CA LEU A 173 -4.03 4.99 9.70
C LEU A 173 -4.01 5.51 8.27
N ARG A 174 -3.12 5.00 7.41
CA ARG A 174 -3.05 5.36 5.99
C ARG A 174 -4.35 5.03 5.25
N ALA A 175 -4.94 3.86 5.51
CA ALA A 175 -6.22 3.47 4.90
C ALA A 175 -7.37 4.36 5.36
N VAL A 176 -7.54 4.55 6.67
CA VAL A 176 -8.58 5.41 7.27
C VAL A 176 -8.45 6.86 6.81
N THR A 177 -7.23 7.39 6.73
CA THR A 177 -7.00 8.76 6.26
C THR A 177 -7.35 8.93 4.79
N ALA A 178 -7.10 7.91 3.95
CA ALA A 178 -7.49 7.94 2.53
C ALA A 178 -9.01 7.88 2.37
N GLU A 179 -9.70 6.99 3.08
CA GLU A 179 -11.17 6.87 3.09
C GLU A 179 -11.82 8.18 3.59
N LEU A 180 -11.30 8.75 4.68
CA LEU A 180 -11.75 10.03 5.21
C LEU A 180 -11.54 11.18 4.22
N ALA A 181 -10.40 11.23 3.52
CA ALA A 181 -10.14 12.25 2.52
C ALA A 181 -11.12 12.15 1.33
N GLU A 182 -11.45 10.94 0.89
CA GLU A 182 -12.44 10.70 -0.17
C GLU A 182 -13.84 11.20 0.23
N LEU A 183 -14.30 10.85 1.44
CA LEU A 183 -15.60 11.29 1.95
C LEU A 183 -15.63 12.81 2.20
N THR A 184 -14.56 13.39 2.75
CA THR A 184 -14.54 14.81 3.15
C THR A 184 -14.40 15.79 1.98
N THR A 185 -13.75 15.40 0.87
CA THR A 185 -13.54 16.29 -0.30
C THR A 185 -14.85 16.81 -0.90
N ARG A 186 -15.98 16.10 -0.71
CA ARG A 186 -17.32 16.53 -1.12
C ARG A 186 -18.28 16.82 0.03
N ALA A 187 -17.81 16.81 1.29
CA ALA A 187 -18.68 16.94 2.45
C ALA A 187 -19.46 18.26 2.49
N ARG A 188 -18.84 19.37 2.05
CA ARG A 188 -19.53 20.67 2.01
C ARG A 188 -20.69 20.70 1.01
N GLU A 189 -20.52 20.07 -0.15
CA GLU A 189 -21.58 19.97 -1.18
C GLU A 189 -22.69 19.03 -0.70
N ARG A 190 -22.32 17.89 -0.10
CA ARG A 190 -23.24 16.90 0.47
C ARG A 190 -24.08 17.47 1.61
N ALA A 191 -23.47 18.23 2.52
CA ALA A 191 -24.20 18.90 3.60
C ALA A 191 -25.23 19.92 3.06
N GLN A 192 -24.86 20.69 2.04
CA GLN A 192 -25.79 21.63 1.37
C GLN A 192 -26.92 20.91 0.64
N GLU A 193 -26.62 19.78 -0.03
CA GLU A 193 -27.61 18.92 -0.67
C GLU A 193 -28.59 18.36 0.38
N ALA A 194 -28.08 17.85 1.50
CA ALA A 194 -28.90 17.31 2.58
C ALA A 194 -29.82 18.38 3.20
N ASP A 195 -29.31 19.60 3.43
CA ASP A 195 -30.13 20.71 3.96
C ASP A 195 -31.26 21.10 3.00
N LEU A 196 -30.99 21.14 1.70
CA LEU A 196 -32.01 21.43 0.68
C LEU A 196 -33.06 20.33 0.60
N LEU A 197 -32.64 19.06 0.63
CA LEU A 197 -33.54 17.91 0.63
C LEU A 197 -34.42 17.89 1.88
N ARG A 198 -33.85 18.09 3.08
CA ARG A 198 -34.64 18.18 4.33
C ARG A 198 -35.70 19.26 4.23
N PHE A 199 -35.31 20.47 3.81
CA PHE A 199 -36.25 21.58 3.67
C PHE A 199 -37.40 21.26 2.71
N GLY A 200 -37.10 20.69 1.54
CA GLY A 200 -38.15 20.37 0.57
C GLY A 200 -39.04 19.18 0.99
N LEU A 201 -38.46 18.17 1.65
CA LEU A 201 -39.24 17.07 2.22
C LEU A 201 -40.17 17.56 3.33
N ASP A 202 -39.73 18.50 4.17
CA ASP A 202 -40.56 19.12 5.20
C ASP A 202 -41.71 19.94 4.58
N GLU A 203 -41.48 20.67 3.48
CA GLU A 203 -42.54 21.39 2.75
C GLU A 203 -43.60 20.43 2.17
N VAL A 204 -43.16 19.32 1.57
CA VAL A 204 -44.06 18.28 1.04
C VAL A 204 -44.84 17.61 2.18
N ALA A 205 -44.16 17.24 3.26
CA ALA A 205 -44.78 16.62 4.43
C ALA A 205 -45.81 17.53 5.09
N ALA A 206 -45.53 18.83 5.22
CA ALA A 206 -46.46 19.80 5.81
C ALA A 206 -47.72 20.02 4.95
N THR A 207 -47.63 19.81 3.63
CA THR A 207 -48.76 19.98 2.71
C THR A 207 -49.58 18.69 2.58
N GLU A 208 -49.01 17.52 2.86
CA GLU A 208 -49.66 16.21 2.75
C GLU A 208 -50.41 16.02 1.41
N PRO A 209 -49.75 16.16 0.25
CA PRO A 209 -50.42 16.03 -1.04
C PRO A 209 -50.78 14.56 -1.34
N LEU A 210 -51.92 14.33 -1.98
CA LEU A 210 -52.38 13.00 -2.38
C LEU A 210 -52.20 12.76 -3.89
N PRO A 211 -51.94 11.52 -4.33
CA PRO A 211 -51.87 11.20 -5.76
C PRO A 211 -53.18 11.56 -6.48
N GLY A 212 -53.09 12.33 -7.57
CA GLY A 212 -54.24 12.75 -8.39
C GLY A 212 -55.08 13.89 -7.82
N GLU A 213 -54.73 14.41 -6.64
CA GLU A 213 -55.49 15.45 -5.93
C GLU A 213 -55.59 16.76 -6.73
N ASP A 214 -54.52 17.13 -7.44
CA ASP A 214 -54.47 18.32 -8.28
C ASP A 214 -55.45 18.26 -9.46
N ALA A 215 -55.59 17.10 -10.10
CA ALA A 215 -56.55 16.88 -11.17
C ALA A 215 -57.99 16.88 -10.66
N GLU A 216 -58.25 16.23 -9.52
CA GLU A 216 -59.57 16.19 -8.88
C GLU A 216 -60.03 17.59 -8.46
N LEU A 217 -59.18 18.35 -7.76
CA LEU A 217 -59.50 19.70 -7.32
C LEU A 217 -59.62 20.69 -8.49
N ALA A 218 -58.86 20.52 -9.56
CA ALA A 218 -59.04 21.33 -10.77
C ALA A 218 -60.41 21.10 -11.41
N ALA A 219 -60.85 19.84 -11.51
CA ALA A 219 -62.18 19.52 -12.04
C ALA A 219 -63.32 20.01 -11.12
N GLU A 220 -63.11 19.96 -9.80
CA GLU A 220 -64.05 20.50 -8.81
C GLU A 220 -64.14 22.04 -8.89
N ALA A 221 -62.99 22.73 -8.97
CA ALA A 221 -62.92 24.18 -9.09
C ALA A 221 -63.59 24.70 -10.37
N GLU A 222 -63.35 24.05 -11.52
CA GLU A 222 -64.00 24.41 -12.79
C GLU A 222 -65.53 24.30 -12.68
N ARG A 223 -66.04 23.26 -12.00
CA ARG A 223 -67.49 23.07 -11.80
C ARG A 223 -68.07 24.15 -10.87
N LEU A 224 -67.41 24.39 -9.74
CA LEU A 224 -67.85 25.36 -8.73
C LEU A 224 -67.74 26.81 -9.23
N GLY A 225 -66.70 27.13 -10.00
CA GLY A 225 -66.47 28.47 -10.57
C GLY A 225 -67.51 28.88 -11.62
N HIS A 226 -68.11 27.89 -12.30
CA HIS A 226 -69.21 28.13 -13.25
C HIS A 226 -70.58 27.83 -12.65
N ALA A 227 -70.69 27.52 -11.36
CA ALA A 227 -71.95 27.06 -10.76
C ALA A 227 -73.07 28.11 -10.89
N GLU A 228 -72.78 29.39 -10.64
CA GLU A 228 -73.77 30.47 -10.74
C GLU A 228 -74.26 30.70 -12.18
N SER A 229 -73.34 30.67 -13.16
CA SER A 229 -73.70 30.86 -14.58
C SER A 229 -74.45 29.65 -15.15
N LEU A 230 -74.08 28.43 -14.74
CA LEU A 230 -74.76 27.19 -15.10
C LEU A 230 -76.17 27.14 -14.49
N ALA A 231 -76.33 27.51 -13.21
CA ALA A 231 -77.63 27.57 -12.55
C ALA A 231 -78.54 28.63 -13.18
N SER A 232 -77.98 29.81 -13.49
CA SER A 232 -78.70 30.90 -14.17
C SER A 232 -79.17 30.48 -15.56
N ALA A 233 -78.30 29.84 -16.37
CA ALA A 233 -78.65 29.35 -17.69
C ALA A 233 -79.74 28.26 -17.64
N ALA A 234 -79.63 27.30 -16.71
CA ALA A 234 -80.62 26.24 -16.53
C ALA A 234 -81.98 26.79 -16.08
N THR A 235 -81.99 27.74 -15.14
CA THR A 235 -83.22 28.39 -14.65
C THR A 235 -83.89 29.22 -15.75
N ALA A 236 -83.11 29.99 -16.53
CA ALA A 236 -83.63 30.78 -17.64
C ALA A 236 -84.22 29.89 -18.75
N ALA A 237 -83.56 28.77 -19.08
CA ALA A 237 -84.06 27.81 -20.04
C ALA A 237 -85.34 27.12 -19.54
N HIS A 238 -85.38 26.70 -18.27
CA HIS A 238 -86.58 26.13 -17.64
C HIS A 238 -87.76 27.11 -17.70
N ALA A 239 -87.53 28.37 -17.31
CA ALA A 239 -88.55 29.43 -17.33
C ALA A 239 -89.14 29.65 -18.73
N ALA A 240 -88.33 29.60 -19.78
CA ALA A 240 -88.79 29.72 -21.16
C ALA A 240 -89.64 28.53 -21.63
N LEU A 241 -89.36 27.32 -21.12
CA LEU A 241 -90.05 26.10 -21.53
C LEU A 241 -91.34 25.86 -20.74
N ALA A 242 -91.30 25.97 -19.41
CA ALA A 242 -92.38 25.58 -18.50
C ALA A 242 -92.98 26.74 -17.69
N GLY A 243 -92.55 27.97 -17.97
CA GLY A 243 -93.05 29.18 -17.33
C GLY A 243 -92.23 29.63 -16.12
N ASN A 244 -92.31 30.92 -15.83
CA ASN A 244 -91.66 31.55 -14.70
C ASN A 244 -92.69 31.91 -13.63
N PRO A 245 -92.62 31.36 -12.40
CA PRO A 245 -93.50 31.75 -11.30
C PRO A 245 -93.48 33.25 -10.98
N GLU A 246 -92.37 33.92 -11.28
CA GLU A 246 -92.19 35.37 -11.04
C GLU A 246 -92.73 36.25 -12.18
N ASP A 247 -93.05 35.65 -13.33
CA ASP A 247 -93.71 36.33 -14.46
C ASP A 247 -94.93 35.52 -14.94
N PRO A 248 -96.05 35.57 -14.19
CA PRO A 248 -97.25 34.78 -14.50
C PRO A 248 -97.97 35.20 -15.79
N GLU A 249 -97.65 36.38 -16.32
CA GLU A 249 -98.19 36.90 -17.58
C GLU A 249 -97.33 36.48 -18.79
N GLY A 250 -96.12 35.98 -18.54
CA GLY A 250 -95.22 35.43 -19.55
C GLY A 250 -95.81 34.20 -20.22
N VAL A 251 -95.71 34.15 -21.56
CA VAL A 251 -96.18 32.99 -22.33
C VAL A 251 -95.02 32.03 -22.58
N ASP A 252 -95.08 30.86 -21.94
CA ASP A 252 -94.08 29.81 -22.10
C ASP A 252 -94.33 28.92 -23.33
N ALA A 253 -93.29 28.18 -23.72
CA ALA A 253 -93.35 27.32 -24.90
C ALA A 253 -94.33 26.15 -24.72
N ALA A 254 -94.47 25.56 -23.53
CA ALA A 254 -95.46 24.50 -23.27
C ALA A 254 -96.89 25.02 -23.49
N THR A 255 -97.20 26.23 -23.05
CA THR A 255 -98.49 26.91 -23.21
C THR A 255 -98.80 27.17 -24.68
N LEU A 256 -97.83 27.66 -25.46
CA LEU A 256 -97.99 27.87 -26.91
C LEU A 256 -98.20 26.56 -27.67
N VAL A 257 -97.41 25.53 -27.36
CA VAL A 257 -97.50 24.20 -27.98
C VAL A 257 -98.84 23.54 -27.62
N ALA A 258 -99.28 23.62 -26.35
CA ALA A 258 -100.59 23.12 -25.92
C ALA A 258 -101.75 23.90 -26.57
N GLY A 259 -101.59 25.20 -26.79
CA GLY A 259 -102.53 26.03 -27.56
C GLY A 259 -102.66 25.58 -29.01
N ALA A 260 -101.52 25.39 -29.69
CA ALA A 260 -101.46 24.90 -31.07
C ALA A 260 -102.04 23.47 -31.19
N HIS A 261 -101.70 22.59 -30.25
CA HIS A 261 -102.24 21.23 -30.18
C HIS A 261 -103.77 21.25 -30.06
N ARG A 262 -104.33 22.02 -29.12
CA ARG A 262 -105.79 22.15 -28.94
C ARG A 262 -106.50 22.70 -30.19
N ALA A 263 -105.89 23.66 -30.88
CA ALA A 263 -106.46 24.21 -32.11
C ALA A 263 -106.56 23.14 -33.21
N LEU A 264 -105.49 22.34 -33.41
CA LEU A 264 -105.52 21.25 -34.37
C LEU A 264 -106.43 20.09 -33.94
N GLU A 265 -106.45 19.76 -32.65
CA GLU A 265 -107.30 18.70 -32.09
C GLU A 265 -108.79 18.99 -32.33
N SER A 266 -109.19 20.27 -32.21
CA SER A 266 -110.59 20.70 -32.41
C SER A 266 -111.13 20.46 -33.82
N VAL A 267 -110.24 20.30 -34.82
CA VAL A 267 -110.58 20.04 -36.22
C VAL A 267 -110.08 18.68 -36.73
N ARG A 268 -109.57 17.84 -35.84
CA ARG A 268 -108.91 16.57 -36.16
C ARG A 268 -109.74 15.62 -37.00
N SER A 269 -111.05 15.56 -36.74
CA SER A 269 -111.98 14.70 -37.48
C SER A 269 -112.30 15.21 -38.90
N HIS A 270 -111.88 16.43 -39.24
CA HIS A 270 -112.21 17.07 -40.51
C HIS A 270 -111.09 16.98 -41.57
N ASP A 271 -109.82 16.83 -41.17
CA ASP A 271 -108.66 16.76 -42.09
C ASP A 271 -107.55 15.81 -41.56
N PRO A 272 -107.26 14.68 -42.25
CA PRO A 272 -106.19 13.76 -41.85
C PRO A 272 -104.76 14.36 -41.83
N ALA A 273 -104.47 15.35 -42.66
CA ALA A 273 -103.17 16.02 -42.66
C ALA A 273 -103.00 16.87 -41.40
N LEU A 274 -104.06 17.55 -40.94
CA LEU A 274 -104.04 18.26 -39.66
C LEU A 274 -104.02 17.30 -38.46
N ALA A 275 -104.64 16.13 -38.56
CA ALA A 275 -104.57 15.11 -37.52
C ALA A 275 -103.13 14.60 -37.32
N ALA A 276 -102.40 14.32 -38.40
CA ALA A 276 -100.98 13.92 -38.32
C ALA A 276 -100.08 15.04 -37.76
N LEU A 277 -100.43 16.31 -38.01
CA LEU A 277 -99.72 17.44 -37.39
C LEU A 277 -100.07 17.58 -35.90
N ALA A 278 -101.30 17.31 -35.48
CA ALA A 278 -101.69 17.29 -34.07
C ALA A 278 -100.87 16.25 -33.29
N ASP A 279 -100.74 15.03 -33.80
CA ASP A 279 -99.92 13.97 -33.19
C ASP A 279 -98.46 14.42 -32.99
N ARG A 280 -97.85 15.02 -34.03
CA ARG A 280 -96.48 15.54 -33.96
C ARG A 280 -96.33 16.69 -32.97
N ILE A 281 -97.31 17.60 -32.87
CA ILE A 281 -97.29 18.69 -31.87
C ILE A 281 -97.47 18.13 -30.46
N GLY A 282 -98.27 17.07 -30.29
CA GLY A 282 -98.41 16.36 -29.03
C GLY A 282 -97.08 15.73 -28.56
N GLU A 283 -96.36 15.07 -29.47
CA GLU A 283 -95.02 14.54 -29.20
C GLU A 283 -94.02 15.65 -28.80
N ILE A 284 -94.05 16.81 -29.48
CA ILE A 284 -93.22 17.97 -29.13
C ILE A 284 -93.55 18.47 -27.71
N GLY A 285 -94.83 18.50 -27.32
CA GLY A 285 -95.25 18.90 -25.98
C GLY A 285 -94.70 17.99 -24.88
N ILE A 286 -94.66 16.67 -25.12
CA ILE A 286 -94.08 15.69 -24.18
C ILE A 286 -92.58 15.92 -24.04
N LEU A 287 -91.84 15.97 -25.16
CA LEU A 287 -90.39 16.16 -25.15
C LEU A 287 -89.97 17.47 -24.46
N LEU A 288 -90.76 18.53 -24.66
CA LEU A 288 -90.55 19.81 -24.03
C LEU A 288 -90.72 19.74 -22.50
N SER A 289 -91.74 19.01 -22.02
CA SER A 289 -91.95 18.79 -20.59
C SER A 289 -90.82 17.98 -19.96
N ASP A 290 -90.29 16.98 -20.66
CA ASP A 290 -89.18 16.15 -20.17
C ASP A 290 -87.90 16.98 -20.00
N VAL A 291 -87.52 17.76 -21.02
CA VAL A 291 -86.34 18.65 -20.97
C VAL A 291 -86.50 19.71 -19.88
N ALA A 292 -87.69 20.28 -19.69
CA ALA A 292 -87.94 21.20 -18.59
C ALA A 292 -87.72 20.51 -17.22
N GLY A 293 -88.24 19.29 -17.03
CA GLY A 293 -88.02 18.52 -15.81
C GLY A 293 -86.54 18.24 -15.53
N GLU A 294 -85.77 17.87 -16.55
CA GLU A 294 -84.32 17.65 -16.45
C GLU A 294 -83.56 18.93 -16.07
N LEU A 295 -83.91 20.08 -16.67
CA LEU A 295 -83.31 21.38 -16.35
C LEU A 295 -83.61 21.82 -14.91
N ALA A 296 -84.83 21.56 -14.42
CA ALA A 296 -85.21 21.86 -13.04
C ALA A 296 -84.41 21.01 -12.04
N GLY A 297 -84.25 19.70 -12.29
CA GLY A 297 -83.43 18.82 -11.48
C GLY A 297 -81.95 19.23 -11.49
N TYR A 298 -81.40 19.54 -12.66
CA TYR A 298 -80.02 20.02 -12.79
C TYR A 298 -79.76 21.32 -12.01
N ALA A 299 -80.69 22.28 -12.08
CA ALA A 299 -80.57 23.54 -11.35
C ALA A 299 -80.68 23.36 -9.83
N SER A 300 -81.49 22.41 -9.34
CA SER A 300 -81.59 22.12 -7.90
C SER A 300 -80.38 21.37 -7.35
N ASP A 301 -79.71 20.56 -8.18
CA ASP A 301 -78.55 19.77 -7.79
C ASP A 301 -77.25 20.59 -7.80
N LEU A 302 -77.26 21.79 -8.41
CA LEU A 302 -76.10 22.67 -8.47
C LEU A 302 -75.87 23.38 -7.13
N ASP A 303 -75.04 22.77 -6.29
CA ASP A 303 -74.61 23.36 -5.02
C ASP A 303 -73.49 24.40 -5.24
N ALA A 304 -73.88 25.68 -5.36
CA ALA A 304 -72.94 26.79 -5.45
C ALA A 304 -72.54 27.25 -4.03
N ASP A 305 -71.68 26.50 -3.34
CA ASP A 305 -71.10 26.92 -2.05
C ASP A 305 -69.81 27.74 -2.26
N PRO A 306 -69.84 29.07 -2.06
CA PRO A 306 -68.66 29.91 -2.24
C PRO A 306 -67.53 29.59 -1.24
N ARG A 307 -67.87 29.03 -0.07
CA ARG A 307 -66.87 28.62 0.93
C ARG A 307 -66.13 27.37 0.48
N ARG A 308 -66.83 26.44 -0.18
CA ARG A 308 -66.19 25.26 -0.77
C ARG A 308 -65.26 25.65 -1.90
N LEU A 309 -65.68 26.54 -2.80
CA LEU A 309 -64.82 27.03 -3.88
C LEU A 309 -63.55 27.70 -3.33
N ALA A 310 -63.67 28.58 -2.32
CA ALA A 310 -62.51 29.21 -1.69
C ALA A 310 -61.55 28.18 -1.06
N ALA A 311 -62.07 27.17 -0.35
CA ALA A 311 -61.25 26.11 0.22
C ALA A 311 -60.53 25.25 -0.83
N VAL A 312 -61.19 24.96 -1.96
CA VAL A 312 -60.61 24.26 -3.10
C VAL A 312 -59.49 25.10 -3.74
N GLU A 313 -59.72 26.39 -3.97
CA GLU A 313 -58.70 27.30 -4.51
C GLU A 313 -57.49 27.47 -3.58
N ASP A 314 -57.70 27.59 -2.26
CA ASP A 314 -56.63 27.65 -1.27
C ASP A 314 -55.79 26.37 -1.29
N ARG A 315 -56.44 25.19 -1.36
CA ARG A 315 -55.75 23.90 -1.48
C ARG A 315 -54.99 23.78 -2.80
N ARG A 316 -55.60 24.18 -3.92
CA ARG A 316 -54.94 24.21 -5.24
C ARG A 316 -53.73 25.14 -5.26
N ALA A 317 -53.79 26.28 -4.57
CA ALA A 317 -52.67 27.20 -4.44
C ALA A 317 -51.49 26.56 -3.67
N ALA A 318 -51.78 25.83 -2.59
CA ALA A 318 -50.77 25.08 -1.84
C ALA A 318 -50.11 23.98 -2.70
N LEU A 319 -50.92 23.20 -3.44
CA LEU A 319 -50.41 22.18 -4.36
C LEU A 319 -49.58 22.78 -5.50
N THR A 320 -50.04 23.90 -6.07
CA THR A 320 -49.33 24.64 -7.13
C THR A 320 -47.98 25.17 -6.65
N HIS A 321 -47.89 25.59 -5.38
CA HIS A 321 -46.63 26.03 -4.80
C HIS A 321 -45.60 24.90 -4.77
N LEU A 322 -46.01 23.67 -4.42
CA LEU A 322 -45.15 22.50 -4.45
C LEU A 322 -44.76 22.10 -5.87
N THR A 323 -45.72 22.02 -6.80
CA THR A 323 -45.42 21.62 -8.18
C THR A 323 -44.44 22.59 -8.83
N ARG A 324 -44.58 23.91 -8.64
CA ARG A 324 -43.63 24.90 -9.16
C ARG A 324 -42.19 24.68 -8.66
N LYS A 325 -42.00 24.12 -7.46
CA LYS A 325 -40.68 23.90 -6.86
C LYS A 325 -40.08 22.54 -7.18
N TYR A 326 -40.91 21.49 -7.28
CA TYR A 326 -40.44 20.09 -7.27
C TYR A 326 -40.96 19.23 -8.43
N ASP A 327 -41.84 19.76 -9.29
CA ASP A 327 -42.32 19.06 -10.48
C ASP A 327 -41.30 19.18 -11.63
N GLU A 328 -40.41 18.19 -11.72
CA GLU A 328 -39.39 18.13 -12.77
C GLU A 328 -39.93 17.57 -14.10
N SER A 329 -40.97 16.73 -14.06
CA SER A 329 -41.50 16.02 -15.25
C SER A 329 -42.73 16.68 -15.88
N GLY A 330 -43.34 17.67 -15.21
CA GLY A 330 -44.59 18.29 -15.63
C GLY A 330 -45.82 17.42 -15.34
N GLU A 331 -45.70 16.45 -14.44
CA GLU A 331 -46.76 15.48 -14.09
C GLU A 331 -47.51 15.88 -12.80
N GLY A 332 -47.34 17.13 -12.34
CA GLY A 332 -48.06 17.69 -11.21
C GLY A 332 -47.68 17.03 -9.90
N ILE A 333 -48.67 16.72 -9.05
CA ILE A 333 -48.42 16.17 -7.71
C ILE A 333 -47.76 14.79 -7.74
N THR A 334 -47.97 14.01 -8.81
CA THR A 334 -47.30 12.70 -8.98
C THR A 334 -45.78 12.87 -9.05
N ALA A 335 -45.30 13.88 -9.77
CA ALA A 335 -43.88 14.18 -9.88
C ALA A 335 -43.28 14.63 -8.53
N VAL A 336 -44.02 15.46 -7.79
CA VAL A 336 -43.61 15.94 -6.46
C VAL A 336 -43.45 14.78 -5.47
N LEU A 337 -44.39 13.83 -5.45
CA LEU A 337 -44.32 12.66 -4.58
C LEU A 337 -43.13 11.74 -4.97
N ALA A 338 -42.91 11.54 -6.26
CA ALA A 338 -41.77 10.76 -6.75
C ALA A 338 -40.43 11.45 -6.44
N TRP A 339 -40.37 12.79 -6.52
CA TRP A 339 -39.22 13.58 -6.09
C TRP A 339 -38.97 13.40 -4.59
N ALA A 340 -40.02 13.45 -3.76
CA ALA A 340 -39.90 13.28 -2.31
C ALA A 340 -39.38 11.88 -1.93
N GLU A 341 -39.84 10.82 -2.60
CA GLU A 341 -39.34 9.46 -2.39
C GLU A 341 -37.83 9.34 -2.71
N ARG A 342 -37.42 9.84 -3.88
CA ARG A 342 -35.99 9.87 -4.27
C ARG A 342 -35.16 10.72 -3.31
N GLY A 343 -35.69 11.87 -2.92
CA GLY A 343 -35.05 12.80 -1.99
C GLY A 343 -34.85 12.19 -0.60
N ALA A 344 -35.83 11.44 -0.09
CA ALA A 344 -35.73 10.75 1.19
C ALA A 344 -34.67 9.64 1.17
N ALA A 345 -34.62 8.84 0.09
CA ALA A 345 -33.59 7.81 -0.08
C ALA A 345 -32.19 8.42 -0.17
N ARG A 346 -32.04 9.52 -0.91
CA ARG A 346 -30.77 10.25 -1.03
C ARG A 346 -30.34 10.88 0.28
N LEU A 347 -31.27 11.48 1.02
CA LEU A 347 -30.99 12.07 2.32
C LEU A 347 -30.48 11.03 3.33
N ALA A 348 -31.08 9.84 3.36
CA ALA A 348 -30.62 8.75 4.23
C ALA A 348 -29.20 8.27 3.89
N GLU A 349 -28.83 8.24 2.60
CA GLU A 349 -27.46 7.95 2.16
C GLU A 349 -26.48 9.03 2.65
N LEU A 350 -26.84 10.31 2.49
CA LEU A 350 -26.01 11.45 2.90
C LEU A 350 -25.79 11.50 4.42
N ASP A 351 -26.83 11.23 5.22
CA ASP A 351 -26.73 11.21 6.68
C ASP A 351 -25.82 10.06 7.17
N GLY A 352 -25.89 8.88 6.54
CA GLY A 352 -25.02 7.74 6.88
C GLY A 352 -23.53 8.00 6.63
N ASP A 353 -23.20 8.80 5.61
CA ASP A 353 -21.82 9.19 5.34
C ASP A 353 -21.24 10.14 6.41
N ASP A 354 -22.06 11.02 7.00
CA ASP A 354 -21.61 11.96 8.04
C ASP A 354 -21.29 11.22 9.35
N ASP A 355 -22.11 10.24 9.72
CA ASP A 355 -21.81 9.32 10.82
C ASP A 355 -20.50 8.57 10.56
N ARG A 356 -20.31 8.07 9.33
CA ARG A 356 -19.08 7.38 8.91
C ARG A 356 -17.84 8.28 8.98
N ILE A 357 -17.96 9.55 8.59
CA ILE A 357 -16.88 10.55 8.74
C ILE A 357 -16.51 10.72 10.22
N GLY A 358 -17.51 10.79 11.10
CA GLY A 358 -17.31 10.86 12.55
C GLY A 358 -16.52 9.67 13.10
N GLU A 359 -16.94 8.46 12.73
CA GLU A 359 -16.25 7.20 13.11
C GLU A 359 -14.80 7.16 12.63
N LEU A 360 -14.57 7.45 11.34
CA LEU A 360 -13.22 7.44 10.75
C LEU A 360 -12.32 8.52 11.34
N THR A 361 -12.89 9.68 11.71
CA THR A 361 -12.15 10.75 12.38
C THR A 361 -11.70 10.30 13.77
N ALA A 362 -12.58 9.70 14.56
CA ALA A 362 -12.25 9.16 15.88
C ALA A 362 -11.23 8.03 15.79
N GLU A 363 -11.37 7.12 14.82
CA GLU A 363 -10.42 6.04 14.58
C GLU A 363 -9.04 6.57 14.18
N ARG A 364 -8.98 7.55 13.27
CA ARG A 364 -7.73 8.23 12.87
C ARG A 364 -7.02 8.81 14.09
N ASP A 365 -7.74 9.51 14.95
CA ASP A 365 -7.14 10.19 16.11
C ASP A 365 -6.64 9.19 17.16
N ALA A 366 -7.39 8.09 17.38
CA ALA A 366 -6.94 6.99 18.22
C ALA A 366 -5.67 6.31 17.68
N LEU A 367 -5.61 6.03 16.37
CA LEU A 367 -4.44 5.43 15.72
C LEU A 367 -3.21 6.35 15.77
N ARG A 368 -3.40 7.67 15.70
CA ARG A 368 -2.29 8.64 15.86
C ARG A 368 -1.74 8.66 17.27
N ALA A 369 -2.60 8.56 18.28
CA ALA A 369 -2.17 8.43 19.67
C ALA A 369 -1.40 7.12 19.89
N GLU A 370 -1.94 6.00 19.40
CA GLU A 370 -1.28 4.69 19.46
C GLU A 370 0.10 4.70 18.77
N LEU A 371 0.19 5.30 17.58
CA LEU A 371 1.47 5.47 16.88
C LEU A 371 2.46 6.33 17.65
N GLY A 372 1.98 7.34 18.39
CA GLY A 372 2.79 8.16 19.28
C GLY A 372 3.44 7.35 20.40
N ASP A 373 2.64 6.56 21.12
CA ASP A 373 3.11 5.67 22.18
C ASP A 373 4.10 4.62 21.65
N LEU A 374 3.78 4.01 20.51
CA LEU A 374 4.65 3.02 19.85
C LEU A 374 5.94 3.65 19.32
N ALA A 375 5.88 4.88 18.78
CA ALA A 375 7.07 5.62 18.36
C ALA A 375 7.99 5.94 19.53
N GLN A 376 7.43 6.37 20.68
CA GLN A 376 8.22 6.60 21.89
C GLN A 376 8.91 5.31 22.36
N ALA A 377 8.18 4.18 22.39
CA ALA A 377 8.75 2.89 22.75
C ALA A 377 9.89 2.46 21.79
N LEU A 378 9.73 2.73 20.49
CA LEU A 378 10.79 2.50 19.50
C LEU A 378 12.02 3.40 19.75
N THR A 379 11.82 4.68 20.03
CA THR A 379 12.90 5.62 20.32
C THR A 379 13.68 5.19 21.56
N ASP A 380 13.00 4.77 22.63
CA ASP A 380 13.65 4.33 23.86
C ASP A 380 14.47 3.05 23.63
N ALA A 381 13.86 2.05 22.98
CA ALA A 381 14.53 0.79 22.66
C ALA A 381 15.75 0.99 21.73
N ARG A 382 15.62 1.87 20.72
CA ARG A 382 16.72 2.25 19.83
C ARG A 382 17.83 2.99 20.57
N THR A 383 17.49 3.88 21.49
CA THR A 383 18.47 4.65 22.27
C THR A 383 19.29 3.72 23.18
N GLU A 384 18.63 2.77 23.85
CA GLU A 384 19.31 1.78 24.69
C GLU A 384 20.22 0.86 23.84
N ALA A 385 19.70 0.36 22.71
CA ALA A 385 20.47 -0.47 21.80
C ALA A 385 21.67 0.29 21.20
N ALA A 386 21.48 1.56 20.86
CA ALA A 386 22.52 2.42 20.31
C ALA A 386 23.67 2.61 21.29
N GLN A 387 23.38 2.77 22.59
CA GLN A 387 24.40 2.87 23.62
C GLN A 387 25.21 1.58 23.74
N ARG A 388 24.54 0.42 23.87
CA ARG A 388 25.23 -0.88 23.96
C ARG A 388 26.08 -1.17 22.72
N PHE A 389 25.55 -0.88 21.53
CA PHE A 389 26.25 -1.05 20.28
C PHE A 389 27.48 -0.13 20.19
N ALA A 390 27.32 1.15 20.52
CA ALA A 390 28.39 2.14 20.51
C ALA A 390 29.55 1.77 21.45
N GLU A 391 29.23 1.25 22.64
CA GLU A 391 30.22 0.77 23.61
C GLU A 391 30.97 -0.46 23.07
N ALA A 392 30.25 -1.44 22.51
CA ALA A 392 30.84 -2.64 21.91
C ALA A 392 31.77 -2.29 20.73
N VAL A 393 31.32 -1.47 19.78
CA VAL A 393 32.14 -1.05 18.62
C VAL A 393 33.34 -0.23 19.07
N THR A 394 33.18 0.63 20.08
CA THR A 394 34.29 1.41 20.64
C THR A 394 35.36 0.51 21.27
N ALA A 395 34.96 -0.55 21.97
CA ALA A 395 35.90 -1.53 22.51
C ALA A 395 36.65 -2.25 21.38
N GLU A 396 35.92 -2.70 20.34
CA GLU A 396 36.52 -3.35 19.17
C GLU A 396 37.51 -2.44 18.43
N LEU A 397 37.18 -1.15 18.28
CA LEU A 397 38.07 -0.15 17.66
C LEU A 397 39.40 0.01 18.42
N ALA A 398 39.37 -0.08 19.75
CA ALA A 398 40.58 0.05 20.55
C ALA A 398 41.56 -1.10 20.27
N GLU A 399 41.04 -2.30 20.03
CA GLU A 399 41.82 -3.47 19.65
C GLU A 399 42.35 -3.34 18.22
N LEU A 400 41.55 -2.82 17.29
CA LEU A 400 41.93 -2.52 15.88
C LEU A 400 42.85 -1.29 15.71
N ALA A 401 43.73 -1.05 16.69
CA ALA A 401 44.71 0.03 16.72
C ALA A 401 44.11 1.45 16.61
N MET A 402 42.86 1.63 17.07
CA MET A 402 42.18 2.93 17.16
C MET A 402 41.72 3.23 18.61
N PRO A 403 42.63 3.24 19.61
CA PRO A 403 42.27 3.33 21.05
C PRO A 403 41.53 4.60 21.44
N HIS A 404 41.66 5.65 20.65
CA HIS A 404 41.04 6.94 20.90
C HIS A 404 39.81 7.22 20.03
N ALA A 405 39.48 6.32 19.10
CA ALA A 405 38.25 6.44 18.31
C ALA A 405 37.04 6.08 19.17
N ARG A 406 35.94 6.78 18.95
CA ARG A 406 34.65 6.53 19.60
C ARG A 406 33.56 6.52 18.56
N VAL A 407 32.64 5.58 18.70
CA VAL A 407 31.41 5.52 17.89
C VAL A 407 30.24 5.88 18.77
N THR A 408 29.30 6.66 18.24
CA THR A 408 28.05 7.06 18.90
C THR A 408 26.93 7.09 17.87
N PHE A 409 25.67 7.10 18.30
CA PHE A 409 24.55 7.37 17.41
C PHE A 409 23.96 8.75 17.68
N SER A 410 23.48 9.39 16.62
CA SER A 410 22.52 10.48 16.69
C SER A 410 21.15 9.91 16.34
N ILE A 411 20.24 9.92 17.30
CA ILE A 411 18.83 9.61 17.09
C ILE A 411 18.08 10.93 17.19
N ARG A 412 17.49 11.36 16.08
CA ARG A 412 16.79 12.65 15.96
C ARG A 412 15.36 12.43 15.51
N GLN A 413 14.48 13.31 15.95
CA GLN A 413 13.10 13.40 15.48
C GLN A 413 12.91 14.78 14.87
N THR A 414 12.11 14.88 13.80
CA THR A 414 11.83 16.16 13.15
C THR A 414 10.47 16.66 13.62
N GLU A 415 10.43 17.82 14.27
CA GLU A 415 9.18 18.44 14.71
C GLU A 415 8.41 19.01 13.50
N VAL A 416 7.08 18.91 13.56
CA VAL A 416 6.19 19.51 12.56
C VAL A 416 5.55 20.79 13.11
N ALA A 417 5.40 21.79 12.23
CA ALA A 417 4.75 23.05 12.61
C ALA A 417 3.24 22.90 12.84
N ASP A 418 2.60 21.99 12.11
CA ASP A 418 1.19 21.66 12.28
C ASP A 418 1.04 20.32 13.02
N ALA A 419 0.51 20.37 14.25
CA ALA A 419 0.26 19.18 15.06
C ALA A 419 -0.68 18.18 14.36
N ALA A 420 -1.61 18.68 13.52
CA ALA A 420 -2.52 17.83 12.74
C ALA A 420 -1.82 17.10 11.59
N SER A 421 -0.53 17.34 11.34
CA SER A 421 0.29 16.63 10.35
C SER A 421 1.26 15.59 10.95
N GLY A 422 1.43 15.57 12.28
CA GLY A 422 2.37 14.69 12.99
C GLY A 422 1.72 13.67 13.93
N ILE A 423 2.54 12.98 14.71
CA ILE A 423 2.10 12.21 15.89
C ILE A 423 2.74 12.82 17.13
N ASP A 424 2.09 12.70 18.29
CA ASP A 424 2.68 13.16 19.55
C ASP A 424 3.71 12.13 20.05
N VAL A 425 4.94 12.57 20.26
CA VAL A 425 6.00 11.75 20.85
C VAL A 425 6.66 12.56 21.96
N GLY A 426 6.38 12.19 23.21
CA GLY A 426 6.90 12.90 24.39
C GLY A 426 6.40 14.35 24.48
N GLY A 427 5.15 14.63 24.09
CA GLY A 427 4.55 15.97 24.14
C GLY A 427 4.97 16.90 23.00
N ARG A 428 5.56 16.35 21.93
CA ARG A 428 5.98 17.09 20.73
C ARG A 428 5.38 16.45 19.49
N ALA A 429 4.83 17.26 18.59
CA ALA A 429 4.34 16.78 17.31
C ALA A 429 5.52 16.56 16.35
N VAL A 430 5.73 15.32 15.92
CA VAL A 430 6.87 14.92 15.07
C VAL A 430 6.41 14.28 13.77
N THR A 431 7.30 14.33 12.77
CA THR A 431 7.15 13.56 11.53
C THR A 431 7.22 12.08 11.83
N TYR A 432 6.52 11.29 11.01
CA TYR A 432 6.47 9.84 11.15
C TYR A 432 6.39 9.17 9.79
N GLY A 433 6.84 7.92 9.72
CA GLY A 433 6.79 7.11 8.51
C GLY A 433 6.66 5.64 8.86
N PRO A 434 6.75 4.73 7.88
CA PRO A 434 6.49 3.29 8.09
C PRO A 434 7.45 2.58 9.06
N HIS A 435 8.49 3.27 9.57
CA HIS A 435 9.53 2.71 10.42
C HIS A 435 9.70 3.49 11.75
N GLY A 436 8.72 4.30 12.15
CA GLY A 436 8.76 5.15 13.33
C GLY A 436 9.03 6.63 13.01
N ALA A 437 9.40 7.38 14.05
CA ALA A 437 9.69 8.82 14.00
C ALA A 437 11.20 9.16 14.05
N ASP A 438 12.06 8.15 14.16
CA ASP A 438 13.50 8.35 14.38
C ASP A 438 14.31 8.37 13.08
N ASP A 439 15.13 9.40 12.95
CA ASP A 439 16.29 9.44 12.07
C ASP A 439 17.53 8.98 12.86
N VAL A 440 18.06 7.82 12.49
CA VAL A 440 19.22 7.20 13.14
C VAL A 440 20.46 7.38 12.27
N GLU A 441 21.52 7.95 12.85
CA GLU A 441 22.78 8.21 12.17
C GLU A 441 23.99 7.77 13.02
N LEU A 442 24.89 6.97 12.46
CA LEU A 442 26.13 6.55 13.12
C LEU A 442 27.21 7.63 12.98
N LEU A 443 27.76 8.06 14.12
CA LEU A 443 28.79 9.08 14.23
C LEU A 443 30.11 8.48 14.69
N LEU A 444 31.21 8.94 14.08
CA LEU A 444 32.58 8.65 14.46
C LEU A 444 33.26 9.90 15.01
N THR A 445 33.92 9.73 16.14
CA THR A 445 34.92 10.65 16.69
C THR A 445 36.28 9.97 16.58
N PRO A 446 37.13 10.31 15.59
CA PRO A 446 38.34 9.53 15.29
C PRO A 446 39.45 9.67 16.34
N HIS A 447 39.52 10.82 17.02
CA HIS A 447 40.51 11.10 18.05
C HIS A 447 39.94 12.07 19.12
N PRO A 448 40.61 12.20 20.28
CA PRO A 448 40.14 13.10 21.33
C PRO A 448 40.14 14.54 20.82
N GLY A 449 39.08 15.29 21.12
CA GLY A 449 38.90 16.67 20.66
C GLY A 449 38.33 16.84 19.24
N ALA A 450 38.15 15.77 18.46
CA ALA A 450 37.40 15.84 17.21
C ALA A 450 35.89 15.95 17.48
N GLN A 451 35.17 16.70 16.63
CA GLN A 451 33.70 16.68 16.67
C GLN A 451 33.17 15.35 16.09
N PRO A 452 32.14 14.74 16.70
CA PRO A 452 31.45 13.60 16.11
C PRO A 452 30.92 13.94 14.72
N ARG A 453 31.21 13.10 13.73
CA ARG A 453 30.75 13.28 12.34
C ARG A 453 30.15 12.00 11.81
N PRO A 454 29.18 12.07 10.88
CA PRO A 454 28.67 10.89 10.21
C PRO A 454 29.82 10.06 9.63
N ILE A 455 29.78 8.74 9.79
CA ILE A 455 30.85 7.83 9.34
C ILE A 455 31.22 8.04 7.85
N ALA A 456 30.24 8.41 7.01
CA ALA A 456 30.42 8.71 5.60
C ALA A 456 31.34 9.91 5.31
N LYS A 457 31.53 10.80 6.29
CA LYS A 457 32.30 12.05 6.16
C LYS A 457 33.47 12.14 7.14
N GLY A 458 33.63 11.15 8.02
CA GLY A 458 34.44 11.25 9.24
C GLY A 458 35.81 10.58 9.22
N ALA A 459 36.11 9.72 8.23
CA ALA A 459 37.28 8.84 8.26
C ALA A 459 38.12 8.90 6.98
N SER A 460 39.44 8.73 7.12
CA SER A 460 40.34 8.36 6.01
C SER A 460 40.00 6.94 5.50
N GLY A 461 40.31 6.61 4.24
CA GLY A 461 39.93 5.33 3.63
C GLY A 461 40.29 4.09 4.47
N GLY A 462 41.50 4.03 5.02
CA GLY A 462 41.92 2.91 5.88
C GLY A 462 41.37 2.93 7.31
N GLU A 463 40.95 4.09 7.82
CA GLU A 463 40.24 4.19 9.10
C GLU A 463 38.79 3.73 8.96
N LEU A 464 38.16 4.06 7.83
CA LEU A 464 36.79 3.63 7.54
C LEU A 464 36.70 2.11 7.45
N SER A 465 37.64 1.44 6.77
CA SER A 465 37.67 -0.03 6.69
C SER A 465 37.71 -0.69 8.08
N ARG A 466 38.50 -0.13 9.02
CA ARG A 466 38.59 -0.65 10.39
C ARG A 466 37.33 -0.36 11.20
N VAL A 467 36.71 0.79 11.01
CA VAL A 467 35.42 1.12 11.65
C VAL A 467 34.31 0.22 11.13
N MET A 468 34.27 -0.05 9.82
CA MET A 468 33.30 -0.96 9.23
C MET A 468 33.50 -2.38 9.76
N LEU A 469 34.73 -2.89 9.80
CA LEU A 469 35.00 -4.21 10.39
C LEU A 469 34.56 -4.28 11.86
N ALA A 470 34.86 -3.27 12.69
CA ALA A 470 34.42 -3.23 14.08
C ALA A 470 32.89 -3.29 14.20
N VAL A 471 32.19 -2.55 13.33
CA VAL A 471 30.73 -2.54 13.24
C VAL A 471 30.19 -3.92 12.82
N GLU A 472 30.78 -4.52 11.79
CA GLU A 472 30.37 -5.84 11.26
C GLU A 472 30.60 -6.96 12.27
N VAL A 473 31.71 -6.95 13.01
CA VAL A 473 32.00 -7.92 14.07
C VAL A 473 30.97 -7.82 15.20
N VAL A 474 30.59 -6.60 15.60
CA VAL A 474 29.56 -6.41 16.65
C VAL A 474 28.19 -6.85 16.15
N PHE A 475 27.83 -6.57 14.89
CA PHE A 475 26.57 -7.06 14.31
C PHE A 475 26.54 -8.58 14.23
N ALA A 476 27.63 -9.22 13.79
CA ALA A 476 27.75 -10.66 13.68
C ALA A 476 27.54 -11.39 15.02
N GLY A 477 27.92 -10.75 16.14
CA GLY A 477 27.66 -11.29 17.47
C GLY A 477 26.19 -11.23 17.93
N SER A 478 25.37 -10.38 17.30
CA SER A 478 23.97 -10.12 17.70
C SER A 478 22.91 -10.77 16.80
N ASP A 479 23.22 -10.91 15.51
CA ASP A 479 22.34 -11.51 14.50
C ASP A 479 23.21 -12.42 13.61
N PRO A 480 23.55 -13.63 14.10
CA PRO A 480 24.52 -14.49 13.45
C PRO A 480 23.91 -15.13 12.21
N VAL A 481 24.45 -14.80 11.04
CA VAL A 481 24.27 -15.64 9.85
C VAL A 481 25.29 -16.78 9.86
N PRO A 482 25.00 -17.90 9.19
CA PRO A 482 25.93 -19.03 9.18
C PRO A 482 27.26 -18.74 8.49
N THR A 483 27.28 -17.90 7.44
CA THR A 483 28.49 -17.60 6.65
C THR A 483 28.70 -16.10 6.45
N TYR A 484 29.95 -15.65 6.59
CA TYR A 484 30.40 -14.28 6.36
C TYR A 484 31.43 -14.25 5.24
N LEU A 485 31.19 -13.42 4.22
CA LEU A 485 32.13 -13.16 3.13
C LEU A 485 32.70 -11.75 3.26
N PHE A 486 34.00 -11.62 3.46
CA PHE A 486 34.70 -10.33 3.54
C PHE A 486 35.57 -10.11 2.29
N ASP A 487 35.28 -9.04 1.54
CA ASP A 487 36.09 -8.62 0.39
C ASP A 487 36.90 -7.37 0.74
N GLU A 488 38.23 -7.43 0.56
CA GLU A 488 39.16 -6.33 0.83
C GLU A 488 39.07 -5.73 2.25
N VAL A 489 38.79 -6.55 3.27
CA VAL A 489 38.79 -6.12 4.69
C VAL A 489 40.12 -5.51 5.14
N ASP A 490 41.19 -5.80 4.40
CA ASP A 490 42.54 -5.33 4.62
C ASP A 490 42.90 -4.06 3.83
N ALA A 491 41.96 -3.48 3.09
CA ALA A 491 42.19 -2.24 2.32
C ALA A 491 42.58 -1.07 3.25
N GLY A 492 43.82 -0.60 3.11
CA GLY A 492 44.35 0.50 3.90
C GLY A 492 44.77 0.12 5.32
N VAL A 493 44.93 -1.18 5.60
CA VAL A 493 45.39 -1.73 6.89
C VAL A 493 46.79 -2.33 6.71
N GLY A 494 47.65 -2.19 7.72
CA GLY A 494 49.01 -2.75 7.68
C GLY A 494 49.62 -2.96 9.06
N GLY A 495 50.71 -3.74 9.11
CA GLY A 495 51.48 -3.98 10.34
C GLY A 495 50.65 -4.60 11.47
N LYS A 496 50.72 -4.01 12.67
CA LYS A 496 50.05 -4.54 13.88
C LYS A 496 48.53 -4.62 13.73
N ALA A 497 47.91 -3.69 12.99
CA ALA A 497 46.47 -3.70 12.76
C ALA A 497 46.02 -4.91 11.93
N ALA A 498 46.82 -5.33 10.95
CA ALA A 498 46.52 -6.50 10.10
C ALA A 498 46.52 -7.82 10.89
N VAL A 499 47.40 -7.94 11.88
CA VAL A 499 47.42 -9.09 12.79
C VAL A 499 46.16 -9.14 13.65
N GLU A 500 45.67 -7.99 14.14
CA GLU A 500 44.43 -7.95 14.90
C GLU A 500 43.21 -8.29 14.03
N VAL A 501 43.16 -7.80 12.78
CA VAL A 501 42.11 -8.18 11.83
C VAL A 501 42.06 -9.70 11.65
N GLY A 502 43.21 -10.34 11.41
CA GLY A 502 43.30 -11.80 11.31
C GLY A 502 42.79 -12.51 12.57
N ARG A 503 43.15 -12.02 13.76
CA ARG A 503 42.68 -12.56 15.05
C ARG A 503 41.17 -12.43 15.23
N ARG A 504 40.57 -11.28 14.88
CA ARG A 504 39.12 -11.04 14.98
C ARG A 504 38.34 -11.97 14.04
N LEU A 505 38.79 -12.10 12.80
CA LEU A 505 38.20 -13.01 11.82
C LEU A 505 38.30 -14.48 12.28
N ALA A 506 39.43 -14.88 12.85
CA ALA A 506 39.57 -16.22 13.44
C ALA A 506 38.65 -16.45 14.64
N ARG A 507 38.40 -15.42 15.46
CA ARG A 507 37.44 -15.50 16.57
C ARG A 507 36.00 -15.63 16.07
N LEU A 508 35.61 -14.84 15.07
CA LEU A 508 34.30 -14.96 14.42
C LEU A 508 34.12 -16.37 13.79
N ALA A 509 35.21 -16.91 13.23
CA ALA A 509 35.23 -18.24 12.66
C ALA A 509 34.99 -19.40 13.65
N GLN A 510 34.98 -19.12 14.96
CA GLN A 510 34.61 -20.11 15.99
C GLN A 510 33.10 -20.35 16.06
N SER A 511 32.28 -19.40 15.59
CA SER A 511 30.82 -19.45 15.65
C SER A 511 30.14 -19.40 14.29
N ALA A 512 30.84 -19.03 13.23
CA ALA A 512 30.32 -18.94 11.87
C ALA A 512 31.40 -19.29 10.84
N GLN A 513 31.02 -19.58 9.60
CA GLN A 513 31.96 -19.70 8.49
C GLN A 513 32.44 -18.31 8.06
N VAL A 514 33.74 -18.12 7.83
CA VAL A 514 34.32 -16.85 7.39
C VAL A 514 35.14 -17.09 6.13
N VAL A 515 34.83 -16.37 5.05
CA VAL A 515 35.59 -16.38 3.80
C VAL A 515 36.14 -14.98 3.57
N VAL A 516 37.46 -14.82 3.49
CA VAL A 516 38.09 -13.50 3.32
C VAL A 516 38.96 -13.50 2.08
N VAL A 517 38.79 -12.51 1.22
CA VAL A 517 39.75 -12.18 0.18
C VAL A 517 40.75 -11.17 0.72
N THR A 518 42.04 -11.55 0.72
CA THR A 518 43.11 -10.75 1.34
C THR A 518 44.38 -10.77 0.49
N HIS A 519 45.15 -9.69 0.60
CA HIS A 519 46.52 -9.62 0.12
C HIS A 519 47.53 -9.57 1.27
N LEU A 520 47.08 -9.44 2.52
CA LEU A 520 47.92 -9.41 3.69
C LEU A 520 48.24 -10.82 4.23
N PRO A 521 49.53 -11.22 4.29
CA PRO A 521 49.93 -12.50 4.87
C PRO A 521 49.58 -12.59 6.36
N GLN A 522 49.54 -11.47 7.07
CA GLN A 522 49.16 -11.40 8.48
C GLN A 522 47.72 -11.84 8.71
N VAL A 523 46.82 -11.65 7.74
CA VAL A 523 45.42 -12.13 7.81
C VAL A 523 45.34 -13.59 7.37
N ALA A 524 45.98 -13.93 6.24
CA ALA A 524 45.96 -15.28 5.69
C ALA A 524 46.58 -16.34 6.64
N ALA A 525 47.54 -15.95 7.48
CA ALA A 525 48.12 -16.82 8.50
C ALA A 525 47.10 -17.34 9.53
N PHE A 526 46.02 -16.60 9.79
CA PHE A 526 44.97 -17.00 10.73
C PHE A 526 43.91 -17.92 10.14
N ALA A 527 43.90 -18.16 8.83
CA ALA A 527 42.89 -19.01 8.19
C ALA A 527 43.09 -20.50 8.49
N ASP A 528 42.00 -21.25 8.64
CA ASP A 528 42.02 -22.71 8.68
C ASP A 528 42.35 -23.29 7.31
N ARG A 529 41.75 -22.72 6.26
CA ARG A 529 41.99 -23.05 4.86
C ARG A 529 42.58 -21.84 4.15
N HIS A 530 43.73 -22.01 3.50
CA HIS A 530 44.33 -20.98 2.67
C HIS A 530 44.24 -21.43 1.21
N LEU A 531 43.49 -20.69 0.40
CA LEU A 531 43.31 -20.93 -1.02
C LEU A 531 44.09 -19.86 -1.82
N VAL A 532 44.80 -20.27 -2.86
CA VAL A 532 45.52 -19.36 -3.75
C VAL A 532 44.93 -19.45 -5.15
N VAL A 533 44.69 -18.29 -5.76
CA VAL A 533 44.31 -18.19 -7.17
C VAL A 533 45.57 -17.97 -8.02
N GLU A 534 45.94 -18.99 -8.79
CA GLU A 534 47.17 -19.00 -9.60
C GLU A 534 46.88 -18.88 -11.09
N LYS A 535 47.75 -18.19 -11.82
CA LYS A 535 47.74 -18.18 -13.29
C LYS A 535 48.57 -19.34 -13.82
N THR A 536 47.92 -20.27 -14.50
CA THR A 536 48.57 -21.32 -15.30
C THR A 536 48.62 -20.89 -16.77
N HIS A 537 49.79 -21.05 -17.40
CA HIS A 537 50.04 -20.67 -18.79
C HIS A 537 50.17 -21.92 -19.67
N ASP A 538 49.11 -22.27 -20.41
CA ASP A 538 49.12 -23.36 -21.41
C ASP A 538 49.36 -22.84 -22.85
N GLY A 539 50.29 -21.89 -23.03
CA GLY A 539 50.83 -21.48 -24.33
C GLY A 539 49.90 -20.73 -25.31
N ALA A 540 48.58 -20.75 -25.12
CA ALA A 540 47.61 -20.07 -25.99
C ALA A 540 46.54 -19.24 -25.22
N VAL A 541 46.25 -19.58 -23.97
CA VAL A 541 45.27 -18.88 -23.12
C VAL A 541 45.73 -18.92 -21.65
N THR A 542 45.63 -17.81 -20.93
CA THR A 542 45.85 -17.78 -19.48
C THR A 542 44.68 -18.48 -18.78
N ARG A 543 44.96 -19.53 -18.00
CA ARG A 543 44.00 -20.20 -17.12
C ARG A 543 44.23 -19.72 -15.69
N SER A 544 43.17 -19.49 -14.94
CA SER A 544 43.28 -19.27 -13.49
C SER A 544 42.68 -20.48 -12.77
N GLY A 545 43.46 -21.10 -11.89
CA GLY A 545 43.03 -22.21 -11.02
C GLY A 545 43.00 -21.78 -9.56
N VAL A 546 42.29 -22.53 -8.71
CA VAL A 546 42.26 -22.33 -7.25
C VAL A 546 42.87 -23.57 -6.59
N GLN A 547 43.88 -23.37 -5.75
CA GLN A 547 44.56 -24.47 -5.06
C GLN A 547 44.59 -24.23 -3.55
N ALA A 548 44.33 -25.29 -2.77
CA ALA A 548 44.50 -25.26 -1.33
C ALA A 548 45.98 -25.40 -0.94
N MET A 549 46.43 -24.50 -0.08
CA MET A 549 47.79 -24.47 0.46
C MET A 549 47.85 -25.16 1.82
N GLU A 550 48.69 -26.18 1.92
CA GLU A 550 48.94 -26.94 3.15
C GLU A 550 50.43 -27.04 3.44
N GLY A 551 50.77 -27.19 4.72
CA GLY A 551 52.14 -27.41 5.19
C GLY A 551 53.15 -26.45 4.56
N GLU A 552 54.15 -27.02 3.90
CA GLU A 552 55.23 -26.30 3.21
C GLU A 552 54.75 -25.37 2.08
N ALA A 553 53.69 -25.74 1.34
CA ALA A 553 53.14 -24.88 0.30
C ALA A 553 52.56 -23.59 0.89
N ARG A 554 51.92 -23.69 2.06
CA ARG A 554 51.38 -22.53 2.78
C ARG A 554 52.47 -21.59 3.30
N VAL A 555 53.57 -22.14 3.84
CA VAL A 555 54.72 -21.33 4.28
C VAL A 555 55.34 -20.58 3.09
N ARG A 556 55.52 -21.27 1.95
CA ARG A 556 56.05 -20.64 0.72
C ARG A 556 55.15 -19.53 0.19
N GLU A 557 53.84 -19.74 0.16
CA GLU A 557 52.90 -18.69 -0.27
C GLU A 557 52.93 -17.47 0.66
N LEU A 558 52.93 -17.68 1.98
CA LEU A 558 53.04 -16.57 2.93
C LEU A 558 54.38 -15.82 2.81
N SER A 559 55.48 -16.55 2.58
CA SER A 559 56.80 -15.97 2.28
C SER A 559 56.76 -15.11 1.02
N ARG A 560 56.13 -15.61 -0.05
CA ARG A 560 55.91 -14.86 -1.30
C ARG A 560 55.09 -13.60 -1.07
N MET A 561 54.01 -13.68 -0.29
CA MET A 561 53.18 -12.52 0.06
C MET A 561 53.94 -11.46 0.87
N LEU A 562 54.87 -11.88 1.74
CA LEU A 562 55.68 -10.99 2.57
C LEU A 562 56.78 -10.27 1.79
N ALA A 563 57.54 -11.00 0.96
CA ALA A 563 58.78 -10.51 0.37
C ALA A 563 58.77 -10.45 -1.17
N GLY A 564 57.69 -10.92 -1.82
CA GLY A 564 57.62 -11.06 -3.28
C GLY A 564 58.55 -12.14 -3.84
N GLN A 565 59.18 -12.95 -2.99
CA GLN A 565 60.12 -14.01 -3.36
C GLN A 565 59.76 -15.31 -2.64
N GLU A 566 59.60 -16.38 -3.39
CA GLU A 566 59.21 -17.70 -2.87
C GLU A 566 60.34 -18.38 -2.07
N ASP A 567 61.60 -18.13 -2.46
CA ASP A 567 62.78 -18.84 -1.94
C ASP A 567 63.60 -18.05 -0.89
N SER A 568 63.05 -16.96 -0.34
CA SER A 568 63.77 -16.17 0.67
C SER A 568 63.72 -16.84 2.05
N GLU A 569 64.87 -17.29 2.55
CA GLU A 569 64.97 -17.94 3.88
C GLU A 569 64.50 -17.03 5.03
N LEU A 570 64.77 -15.72 4.94
CA LEU A 570 64.33 -14.75 5.95
C LEU A 570 62.81 -14.54 5.94
N ALA A 571 62.20 -14.47 4.75
CA ALA A 571 60.76 -14.33 4.61
C ALA A 571 60.03 -15.60 5.04
N ARG A 572 60.63 -16.76 4.78
CA ARG A 572 60.16 -18.06 5.27
C ARG A 572 60.14 -18.12 6.80
N ALA A 573 61.23 -17.72 7.47
CA ALA A 573 61.27 -17.67 8.93
C ALA A 573 60.18 -16.75 9.50
N HIS A 574 59.94 -15.59 8.89
CA HIS A 574 58.86 -14.69 9.30
C HIS A 574 57.46 -15.28 9.06
N ALA A 575 57.25 -16.02 7.97
CA ALA A 575 56.00 -16.73 7.71
C ALA A 575 55.73 -17.82 8.75
N GLU A 576 56.76 -18.56 9.16
CA GLU A 576 56.67 -19.57 10.23
C GLU A 576 56.33 -18.93 11.58
N GLU A 577 56.94 -17.79 11.92
CA GLU A 577 56.60 -17.00 13.12
C GLU A 577 55.14 -16.52 13.09
N LEU A 578 54.67 -15.99 11.95
CA LEU A 578 53.27 -15.55 11.80
C LEU A 578 52.29 -16.72 11.98
N LEU A 579 52.57 -17.88 11.40
CA LEU A 579 51.74 -19.08 11.58
C LEU A 579 51.74 -19.56 13.03
N ALA A 580 52.89 -19.52 13.70
CA ALA A 580 52.99 -19.88 15.12
C ALA A 580 52.19 -18.91 16.01
N ALA A 581 52.32 -17.61 15.78
CA ALA A 581 51.57 -16.58 16.49
C ALA A 581 50.05 -16.70 16.23
N ALA A 582 49.66 -16.99 14.99
CA ALA A 582 48.27 -17.21 14.61
C ALA A 582 47.67 -18.44 15.31
N ARG A 583 48.42 -19.53 15.44
CA ARG A 583 48.00 -20.73 16.18
C ARG A 583 47.88 -20.49 17.68
N ALA A 584 48.75 -19.68 18.27
CA ALA A 584 48.72 -19.36 19.70
C ALA A 584 47.63 -18.35 20.08
N GLY A 585 47.15 -17.56 19.11
CA GLY A 585 46.12 -16.53 19.31
C GLY A 585 44.69 -16.96 18.95
N ARG A 586 44.50 -18.22 18.56
CA ARG A 586 43.18 -18.87 18.45
C ARG A 586 42.80 -19.46 19.80
#